data_AF-A0A8T1JXM5-F1
#
_entry.id   AF-A0A8T1JXM5-F1
#
_cell.length_a   1.000
_cell.length_b   1.000
_cell.length_c   1.000
_cell.angle_alpha   90.00
_cell.angle_beta   90.00
_cell.angle_gamma   90.00
#
_symmetry.space_group_name_H-M   'P 1'
#
loop_
_entity.id
_entity.type
_entity.pdbx_description
1 polymer ?
#
loop_
_entity_poly.entity_id
_entity_poly.type
_entity_poly.pdbx_seq_one_letter_code
_entity_poly.pdbx_strand_id
1 'polypeptide(L)'
;MAGKETVMLFLIQPYRSLNVPEMKQLKKFSKISLEVGETQTVQFTLTAEDWSVYYPQIGRGLKLVAEDSEFWVAIKPETDCDVYNETAIRSSLCSNFTLSTGEYPFGTIEIPW
;
A
#
# COMPACT_ATOMS: atom_id res chain seq x y z
N MET A 1 -12.37 27.51 16.50
CA MET A 1 -11.82 27.59 15.13
C MET A 1 -11.69 26.16 14.63
N ALA A 2 -12.04 25.91 13.36
CA ALA A 2 -11.90 24.58 12.77
C ALA A 2 -10.42 24.12 12.74
N GLY A 3 -10.19 22.85 13.07
CA GLY A 3 -8.90 22.18 12.93
C GLY A 3 -8.75 21.59 11.53
N LYS A 4 -7.54 21.70 10.94
CA LYS A 4 -7.23 21.09 9.64
C LYS A 4 -6.36 19.87 9.84
N GLU A 5 -6.66 18.78 9.13
CA GLU A 5 -5.89 17.53 9.17
C GLU A 5 -5.67 17.01 7.74
N THR A 6 -4.52 16.38 7.48
CA THR A 6 -4.28 15.64 6.23
C THR A 6 -4.18 14.15 6.54
N VAL A 7 -5.19 13.40 6.13
CA VAL A 7 -5.21 11.93 6.25
C VAL A 7 -4.45 11.35 5.06
N MET A 8 -3.38 10.61 5.33
CA MET A 8 -2.47 10.05 4.31
C MET A 8 -2.52 8.53 4.38
N LEU A 9 -2.80 7.87 3.26
CA LEU A 9 -2.81 6.42 3.11
C LEU A 9 -1.52 5.95 2.44
N PHE A 10 -0.76 5.13 3.16
CA PHE A 10 0.44 4.50 2.65
C PHE A 10 0.21 3.03 2.35
N LEU A 11 0.88 2.53 1.31
CA LEU A 11 0.94 1.11 0.96
C LEU A 11 2.37 0.60 1.18
N ILE A 12 2.47 -0.59 1.73
CA ILE A 12 3.71 -1.29 2.06
C ILE A 12 3.59 -2.71 1.50
N GLN A 13 4.58 -3.13 0.73
CA GLN A 13 4.72 -4.52 0.28
C GLN A 13 5.96 -5.09 0.98
N PRO A 14 5.82 -6.00 1.98
CA PRO A 14 6.97 -6.46 2.76
C PRO A 14 8.03 -7.14 1.89
N TYR A 15 7.59 -7.98 0.95
CA TYR A 15 8.43 -8.76 0.06
C TYR A 15 7.88 -8.74 -1.38
N ARG A 16 8.78 -8.62 -2.35
CA ARG A 16 8.49 -8.69 -3.79
C ARG A 16 9.63 -9.41 -4.50
N SER A 17 9.28 -10.36 -5.37
CA SER A 17 10.22 -11.22 -6.09
C SER A 17 10.89 -10.50 -7.27
N LEU A 18 10.14 -9.64 -7.97
CA LEU A 18 10.64 -8.92 -9.15
C LEU A 18 11.79 -7.96 -8.85
N ASN A 19 11.70 -7.22 -7.75
CA ASN A 19 12.66 -6.20 -7.33
C ASN A 19 12.39 -5.79 -5.88
N VAL A 20 13.40 -5.21 -5.23
CA VAL A 20 13.28 -4.72 -3.84
C VAL A 20 12.08 -3.77 -3.72
N PRO A 21 11.12 -4.04 -2.82
CA PRO A 21 9.98 -3.17 -2.59
C PRO A 21 10.38 -1.89 -1.85
N GLU A 22 9.66 -0.82 -2.15
CA GLU A 22 9.74 0.42 -1.40
C GLU A 22 9.13 0.21 -0.01
N MET A 23 9.81 0.69 1.03
CA MET A 23 9.39 0.43 2.41
C MET A 23 8.01 0.97 2.76
N LYS A 24 7.65 2.16 2.25
CA LYS A 24 6.37 2.83 2.54
C LYS A 24 6.06 3.88 1.47
N GLN A 25 5.02 3.67 0.68
CA GLN A 25 4.65 4.58 -0.42
C GLN A 25 3.34 5.31 -0.12
N LEU A 26 3.31 6.64 -0.25
CA LEU A 26 2.07 7.40 -0.21
C LEU A 26 1.25 7.11 -1.47
N LYS A 27 0.03 6.57 -1.32
CA LYS A 27 -0.85 6.28 -2.47
C LYS A 27 -1.98 7.27 -2.61
N LYS A 28 -2.65 7.61 -1.52
CA LYS A 28 -3.78 8.55 -1.50
C LYS A 28 -3.66 9.48 -0.30
N PHE A 29 -4.26 10.67 -0.39
CA PHE A 29 -4.44 11.54 0.77
C PHE A 29 -5.73 12.34 0.66
N SER A 30 -6.28 12.77 1.79
CA SER A 30 -7.43 13.67 1.88
C SER A 30 -7.14 14.76 2.90
N LYS A 31 -7.42 16.01 2.53
CA LYS A 31 -7.33 17.16 3.43
C LYS A 31 -8.73 17.47 3.96
N ILE A 32 -8.88 17.49 5.27
CA ILE A 32 -10.16 17.71 5.94
C ILE A 32 -10.07 18.92 6.87
N SER A 33 -11.23 19.49 7.16
CA SER A 33 -11.43 20.55 8.15
C SER A 33 -12.54 20.10 9.07
N LEU A 34 -12.31 20.13 10.37
CA LEU A 34 -13.25 19.68 11.39
C LEU A 34 -13.56 20.83 12.34
N GLU A 35 -14.85 21.08 12.56
CA GLU A 35 -15.28 21.94 13.66
C GLU A 35 -15.06 21.24 15.02
N VAL A 36 -15.16 22.02 16.10
CA VAL A 36 -14.97 21.49 17.46
C VAL A 36 -16.04 20.42 17.75
N GLY A 37 -15.58 19.20 18.02
CA GLY A 37 -16.45 18.05 18.30
C GLY A 37 -17.01 17.34 17.06
N GLU A 38 -16.69 17.80 15.84
CA GLU A 38 -17.09 17.13 14.61
C GLU A 38 -16.30 15.83 14.39
N THR A 39 -16.96 14.83 13.82
CA THR A 39 -16.33 13.58 13.36
C THR A 39 -16.65 13.39 11.88
N GLN A 40 -15.63 13.07 11.09
CA GLN A 40 -15.78 12.80 9.66
C GLN A 40 -15.15 11.46 9.29
N THR A 41 -15.86 10.67 8.50
CA THR A 41 -15.34 9.41 7.93
C THR A 41 -14.63 9.71 6.61
N VAL A 42 -13.36 9.32 6.52
CA VAL A 42 -12.57 9.39 5.29
C VAL A 42 -12.46 7.99 4.70
N GLN A 43 -12.76 7.85 3.40
CA GLN A 43 -12.67 6.59 2.67
C GLN A 43 -11.68 6.71 1.51
N PHE A 44 -10.88 5.67 1.31
CA PHE A 44 -9.98 5.54 0.18
C PHE A 44 -10.27 4.22 -0.54
N THR A 45 -10.21 4.26 -1.87
CA THR A 45 -10.29 3.07 -2.71
C THR A 45 -8.92 2.83 -3.32
N LEU A 46 -8.35 1.65 -3.07
CA LEU A 46 -7.15 1.18 -3.74
C LEU A 46 -7.56 0.33 -4.95
N THR A 47 -6.77 0.43 -6.01
CA THR A 47 -6.97 -0.25 -7.29
C THR A 47 -5.68 -0.93 -7.73
N ALA A 48 -5.75 -1.71 -8.82
CA ALA A 48 -4.57 -2.35 -9.41
C ALA A 48 -3.42 -1.36 -9.65
N GLU A 49 -3.71 -0.13 -10.07
CA GLU A 49 -2.70 0.91 -10.29
C GLU A 49 -1.95 1.30 -9.02
N ASP A 50 -2.56 1.13 -7.84
CA ASP A 50 -1.95 1.51 -6.58
C ASP A 50 -0.93 0.47 -6.09
N TRP A 51 -1.14 -0.82 -6.36
CA TRP A 51 -0.24 -1.90 -5.90
C TRP A 51 0.62 -2.52 -7.02
N SER A 52 0.29 -2.27 -8.29
CA SER A 52 1.10 -2.73 -9.41
C SER A 52 2.42 -1.98 -9.54
N VAL A 53 3.41 -2.66 -10.10
CA VAL A 53 4.70 -2.09 -10.51
C VAL A 53 5.02 -2.42 -11.95
N TYR A 54 5.93 -1.64 -12.53
CA TYR A 54 6.41 -1.91 -13.87
C TYR A 54 7.32 -3.13 -13.88
N TYR A 55 7.05 -4.06 -14.78
CA TYR A 55 7.91 -5.21 -15.02
C TYR A 55 9.30 -4.71 -15.48
N PRO A 56 10.39 -5.09 -14.77
CA PRO A 56 11.68 -4.40 -14.91
C PRO A 56 12.43 -4.70 -16.22
N GLN A 57 11.99 -5.69 -17.01
CA GLN A 57 12.70 -6.11 -18.22
C GLN A 57 12.46 -5.16 -19.40
N ILE A 58 13.55 -4.58 -19.92
CA ILE A 58 13.57 -3.70 -21.10
C ILE A 58 13.09 -4.47 -22.33
N GLY A 59 12.37 -3.80 -23.23
CA GLY A 59 11.89 -4.38 -24.49
C GLY A 59 10.58 -5.16 -24.38
N ARG A 60 9.96 -5.23 -23.19
CA ARG A 60 8.65 -5.88 -22.97
C ARG A 60 7.47 -4.90 -22.79
N GLY A 61 7.66 -3.64 -23.16
CA GLY A 61 6.58 -2.65 -23.25
C GLY A 61 6.13 -2.04 -21.93
N LEU A 62 6.96 -2.08 -20.87
CA LEU A 62 6.68 -1.46 -19.56
C LEU A 62 5.28 -1.81 -19.02
N LYS A 63 5.00 -3.10 -18.88
CA LYS A 63 3.70 -3.58 -18.39
C LYS A 63 3.61 -3.41 -16.87
N LEU A 64 2.45 -2.95 -16.39
CA LEU A 64 2.10 -3.00 -14.98
C LEU A 64 1.70 -4.43 -14.60
N VAL A 65 2.26 -4.92 -13.51
CA VAL A 65 2.04 -6.26 -12.94
C VAL A 65 1.97 -6.15 -11.43
N ALA A 66 1.31 -7.09 -10.75
CA ALA A 66 1.42 -7.21 -9.29
C ALA A 66 1.61 -8.67 -8.90
N GLU A 67 2.40 -8.92 -7.86
CA GLU A 67 2.53 -10.26 -7.30
C GLU A 67 1.38 -10.54 -6.34
N ASP A 68 0.90 -11.78 -6.31
CA ASP A 68 0.05 -12.24 -5.21
C ASP A 68 0.90 -12.28 -3.94
N SER A 69 0.62 -11.34 -3.02
CA SER A 69 1.35 -11.20 -1.77
C SER A 69 0.50 -10.55 -0.70
N GLU A 70 1.03 -10.53 0.52
CA GLU A 70 0.51 -9.66 1.57
C GLU A 70 0.90 -8.20 1.26
N PHE A 71 -0.06 -7.30 1.48
CA PHE A 71 0.13 -5.87 1.46
C PHE A 71 -0.33 -5.29 2.79
N TRP A 72 0.35 -4.24 3.22
CA TRP A 72 0.02 -3.49 4.42
C TRP A 72 -0.37 -2.07 4.06
N VAL A 73 -1.33 -1.53 4.79
CA VAL A 73 -1.73 -0.13 4.73
C VAL A 73 -1.45 0.55 6.06
N ALA A 74 -1.02 1.81 5.99
CA ALA A 74 -0.76 2.65 7.15
C ALA A 74 -1.41 4.02 6.98
N ILE A 75 -2.04 4.54 8.03
CA ILE A 75 -2.53 5.92 8.05
C ILE A 75 -1.51 6.80 8.76
N LYS A 76 -1.15 7.95 8.17
CA LYS A 76 -0.11 8.91 8.62
C LYS A 76 1.35 8.50 8.36
N PRO A 77 2.25 9.47 8.10
CA PRO A 77 3.66 9.20 7.82
C PRO A 77 4.42 8.61 9.02
N GLU A 78 4.06 8.99 10.24
CA GLU A 78 4.69 8.54 11.49
C GLU A 78 4.24 7.16 11.97
N THR A 79 3.19 6.58 11.36
CA THR A 79 2.71 5.24 11.73
C THR A 79 3.72 4.18 11.33
N ASP A 80 4.21 3.45 12.33
CA ASP A 80 5.05 2.27 12.18
C ASP A 80 4.20 1.00 12.29
N CYS A 81 4.31 0.13 11.28
CA CYS A 81 3.58 -1.13 11.20
C CYS A 81 4.46 -2.35 11.46
N ASP A 82 5.78 -2.21 11.62
CA ASP A 82 6.78 -3.29 11.68
C ASP A 82 6.30 -4.57 10.97
N VAL A 83 6.35 -4.53 9.64
CA VAL A 83 5.83 -5.60 8.78
C VAL A 83 6.78 -6.80 8.69
N TYR A 84 7.90 -6.76 9.40
CA TYR A 84 8.96 -7.77 9.36
C TYR A 84 9.05 -8.59 10.64
N ASN A 85 8.54 -8.07 11.77
CA ASN A 85 8.51 -8.77 13.04
C ASN A 85 7.08 -9.18 13.42
N GLU A 86 6.76 -10.47 13.34
CA GLU A 86 5.43 -11.00 13.67
C GLU A 86 4.98 -10.66 15.09
N THR A 87 5.93 -10.54 16.03
CA THR A 87 5.66 -10.26 17.46
C THR A 87 5.56 -8.77 17.80
N ALA A 88 5.79 -7.89 16.83
CA ALA A 88 5.71 -6.45 17.05
C ALA A 88 4.30 -5.99 17.42
N ILE A 89 4.22 -5.07 18.37
CA ILE A 89 2.98 -4.37 18.69
C ILE A 89 2.76 -3.32 17.60
N ARG A 90 1.76 -3.54 16.74
CA ARG A 90 1.45 -2.65 15.63
C ARG A 90 0.50 -1.55 16.05
N SER A 91 0.64 -0.39 15.41
CA SER A 91 -0.34 0.69 15.55
C SER A 91 -1.73 0.24 15.10
N SER A 92 -2.77 0.74 15.75
CA SER A 92 -4.17 0.57 15.31
C SER A 92 -4.47 1.25 13.97
N LEU A 93 -3.55 2.07 13.48
CA LEU A 93 -3.59 2.72 12.17
C LEU A 93 -2.94 1.88 11.06
N CYS A 94 -2.56 0.64 11.36
CA CYS A 94 -2.06 -0.35 10.42
C CYS A 94 -3.11 -1.43 10.17
N SER A 95 -3.19 -1.90 8.93
CA SER A 95 -3.98 -3.07 8.56
C SER A 95 -3.34 -3.78 7.37
N ASN A 96 -3.69 -5.04 7.13
CA ASN A 96 -3.18 -5.80 5.99
C ASN A 96 -4.33 -6.34 5.12
N PHE A 97 -3.98 -6.69 3.89
CA PHE A 97 -4.82 -7.45 2.99
C PHE A 97 -3.96 -8.34 2.10
N THR A 98 -4.53 -9.42 1.59
CA THR A 98 -3.84 -10.35 0.69
C THR A 98 -4.39 -10.21 -0.71
N LEU A 99 -3.51 -10.08 -1.70
CA LEU A 99 -3.85 -10.31 -3.10
C LEU A 99 -3.64 -11.79 -3.41
N SER A 100 -4.69 -12.46 -3.89
CA SER A 100 -4.69 -13.88 -4.28
C SER A 100 -5.52 -14.04 -5.55
N THR A 101 -5.05 -13.44 -6.62
CA THR A 101 -5.73 -13.38 -7.92
C THR A 101 -5.51 -14.64 -8.77
N GLY A 102 -4.38 -15.34 -8.59
CA GLY A 102 -4.06 -16.60 -9.27
C GLY A 102 -3.85 -16.53 -10.78
N GLU A 103 -3.93 -15.34 -11.41
CA GLU A 103 -3.88 -15.19 -12.88
C GLU A 103 -3.14 -13.93 -13.33
N TYR A 104 -2.30 -14.07 -14.38
CA TYR A 104 -1.60 -12.95 -15.05
C TYR A 104 -2.59 -11.82 -15.44
N PRO A 105 -2.26 -10.52 -15.27
CA PRO A 105 -0.96 -9.94 -14.88
C PRO A 105 -0.70 -9.92 -13.37
N PHE A 106 -1.49 -10.68 -12.63
CA PHE A 106 -1.41 -10.84 -11.19
C PHE A 106 -0.94 -12.28 -10.84
N GLY A 107 -0.48 -12.58 -9.62
CA GLY A 107 0.03 -13.91 -9.26
C GLY A 107 1.55 -14.07 -9.21
N THR A 108 2.03 -15.31 -9.06
CA THR A 108 3.47 -15.63 -8.97
C THR A 108 4.13 -15.41 -10.34
N ILE A 109 4.93 -14.36 -10.47
CA ILE A 109 5.59 -14.05 -11.73
C ILE A 109 6.84 -14.92 -11.83
N GLU A 110 6.77 -15.98 -12.64
CA GLU A 110 7.95 -16.77 -12.98
C GLU A 110 8.98 -15.84 -13.65
N ILE A 111 10.13 -15.68 -13.00
CA ILE A 111 11.27 -15.00 -13.59
C ILE A 111 11.99 -16.06 -14.44
N PRO A 112 11.99 -15.94 -15.78
CA PRO A 112 12.70 -16.89 -16.62
C PRO A 112 14.18 -16.50 -16.56
N TRP A 113 14.92 -17.08 -15.62
CA TRP A 113 16.37 -17.17 -15.75
C TRP A 113 16.70 -18.17 -16.86
#